data_AF-A0A1H0QTM4-F1
#
_entry.id   AF-A0A1H0QTM4-F1
#
_cell.length_a   1.000
_cell.length_b   1.000
_cell.length_c   1.000
_cell.angle_alpha   90.00
_cell.angle_beta   90.00
_cell.angle_gamma   90.00
#
_symmetry.space_group_name_H-M   'P 1'
#
loop_
_entity.id
_entity.type
_entity.pdbx_description
1 polymer ?
#
loop_
_entity_poly.entity_id
_entity_poly.type
_entity_poly.pdbx_seq_one_letter_code
_entity_poly.pdbx_strand_id
1 'polypeptide(L)' 'METLPVDRALSIYGALADRSEMKGARERLSRHLMQLYIEGEKNPHRLTVHGLSYLRELDRERDLRN' A
#
# COMPACT_ATOMS: atom_id res chain seq x y z
N MET A 1 8.30 16.20 8.38
CA MET A 1 7.20 15.35 8.87
C MET A 1 7.40 13.98 8.25
N GLU A 2 7.65 12.95 9.05
CA GLU A 2 7.76 11.58 8.54
C GLU A 2 6.38 11.12 8.09
N THR A 3 6.20 10.91 6.79
CA THR A 3 4.93 10.40 6.24
C THR A 3 4.77 8.93 6.62
N LEU A 4 3.59 8.56 7.09
CA LEU A 4 3.27 7.17 7.40
C LEU A 4 3.57 6.29 6.17
N PRO A 5 4.09 5.06 6.36
CA PRO A 5 4.38 4.15 5.25
C PRO A 5 3.16 3.90 4.34
N VAL A 6 1.94 3.94 4.90
CA VAL A 6 0.67 3.85 4.19
C VAL A 6 0.51 5.01 3.20
N ASP A 7 0.54 6.26 3.69
CA ASP A 7 0.39 7.46 2.88
C ASP A 7 1.52 7.58 1.84
N ARG A 8 2.74 7.19 2.22
CA ARG A 8 3.89 7.17 1.31
C ARG A 8 3.70 6.17 0.17
N ALA A 9 3.28 4.95 0.47
CA ALA A 9 3.04 3.92 -0.54
C ALA A 9 1.87 4.31 -1.47
N LEU A 10 0.78 4.86 -0.94
CA LEU A 10 -0.35 5.34 -1.74
C LEU A 10 0.05 6.46 -2.69
N SER A 11 0.80 7.46 -2.20
CA SER A 11 1.27 8.58 -3.01
C SER A 11 2.18 8.11 -4.15
N ILE A 12 3.16 7.24 -3.85
CA ILE A 12 4.07 6.70 -4.87
C ILE A 12 3.29 5.86 -5.88
N TYR A 13 2.43 4.96 -5.41
CA TYR A 13 1.68 4.08 -6.30
C TYR A 13 0.70 4.84 -7.19
N GLY A 14 -0.03 5.82 -6.64
CA GLY A 14 -0.92 6.68 -7.41
C GLY A 14 -0.19 7.46 -8.49
N ALA A 15 1.00 8.00 -8.19
CA ALA A 15 1.83 8.70 -9.18
C ALA A 15 2.38 7.78 -10.28
N LEU A 16 2.70 6.52 -9.97
CA LEU A 16 3.25 5.57 -10.94
C LEU A 16 2.17 4.89 -11.79
N ALA A 17 1.02 4.58 -11.20
CA ALA A 17 -0.04 3.82 -11.85
C ALA A 17 -1.03 4.71 -12.62
N ASP A 18 -0.91 6.04 -12.53
CA ASP A 18 -1.87 7.03 -13.06
C ASP A 18 -3.32 6.71 -12.67
N ARG A 19 -3.52 6.00 -11.56
CA ARG A 19 -4.82 5.54 -11.09
C ARG A 19 -5.25 6.40 -9.91
N SER A 20 -6.49 6.90 -9.97
CA SER A 20 -7.12 7.56 -8.84
C SER A 20 -7.25 6.61 -7.65
N GLU A 21 -7.17 7.15 -6.42
CA GLU A 21 -7.13 6.37 -5.18
C GLU A 21 -8.26 5.34 -5.16
N MET A 22 -7.88 4.06 -5.07
CA MET A 22 -8.83 2.96 -5.12
C MET A 22 -9.70 3.00 -3.85
N LYS A 23 -11.03 3.03 -4.02
CA LYS A 23 -11.97 3.04 -2.88
C LYS A 23 -11.69 1.85 -1.95
N GLY A 24 -11.25 2.13 -0.72
CA GLY A 24 -10.90 1.12 0.29
C GLY A 24 -9.47 0.57 0.21
N ALA A 25 -8.63 0.98 -0.75
CA ALA A 25 -7.23 0.55 -0.81
C ALA A 25 -6.43 1.04 0.40
N ARG A 26 -6.66 2.28 0.87
CA ARG A 26 -6.02 2.80 2.08
C ARG A 26 -6.27 1.93 3.29
N GLU A 27 -7.51 1.51 3.50
CA GLU A 27 -7.89 0.74 4.68
C GLU A 27 -7.33 -0.69 4.63
N ARG A 28 -7.38 -1.34 3.46
CA ARG A 28 -6.75 -2.64 3.23
C ARG A 28 -5.24 -2.58 3.41
N LEU A 29 -4.59 -1.57 2.84
CA LEU A 29 -3.15 -1.33 2.95
C LEU A 29 -2.75 -1.08 4.40
N SER A 30 -3.50 -0.26 5.13
CA SER A 30 -3.24 0.03 6.54
C SER A 30 -3.27 -1.24 7.38
N ARG A 31 -4.28 -2.11 7.19
CA ARG A 31 -4.37 -3.41 7.87
C ARG A 31 -3.18 -4.31 7.52
N HIS A 32 -2.80 -4.37 6.24
CA HIS A 32 -1.66 -5.17 5.80
C HIS A 32 -0.34 -4.73 6.44
N LEU A 33 -0.05 -3.42 6.42
CA LEU A 33 1.17 -2.90 7.04
C LEU A 33 1.15 -3.00 8.56
N MET A 34 -0.02 -2.89 9.19
CA MET A 34 -0.17 -3.09 10.63
C MET A 34 0.13 -4.54 11.03
N GLN A 35 -0.26 -5.53 10.22
CA GLN A 35 0.12 -6.93 10.47
C GLN A 35 1.63 -7.11 10.40
N LEU A 36 2.28 -6.64 9.34
CA LEU A 36 3.75 -6.71 9.21
C LEU A 36 4.48 -6.02 10.37
N TYR A 37 3.93 -4.90 10.85
CA TYR A 37 4.46 -4.19 12.00
C TYR A 37 4.37 -5.01 13.29
N ILE A 38 3.24 -5.69 13.52
CA ILE A 38 3.04 -6.59 14.67
C ILE A 38 3.95 -7.82 14.56
N GLU A 39 4.18 -8.32 13.33
CA GLU A 39 5.08 -9.44 13.04
C GLU A 39 6.57 -9.09 13.18
N GLY A 40 6.90 -7.81 13.38
CA GLY A 40 8.24 -7.35 13.73
C GLY A 40 8.93 -6.48 12.67
N GLU A 41 8.31 -6.27 11.51
CA GLU A 41 8.83 -5.35 10.49
C GLU A 41 8.51 -3.90 10.87
N LYS A 42 9.48 -3.23 11.48
CA LYS A 42 9.35 -1.83 11.91
C LYS A 42 10.05 -0.84 10.98
N ASN A 43 10.77 -1.32 9.97
CA ASN A 43 11.50 -0.43 9.08
C ASN A 43 10.51 0.28 8.13
N PRO A 44 10.42 1.62 8.18
CA PRO A 44 9.43 2.37 7.41
C PRO A 44 9.63 2.23 5.90
N HIS A 45 10.88 2.07 5.44
CA HIS A 45 11.17 1.84 4.02
C HIS A 45 10.70 0.46 3.58
N ARG A 46 10.94 -0.58 4.39
CA ARG A 46 10.48 -1.94 4.09
C ARG A 46 8.96 -2.02 4.09
N LEU A 47 8.30 -1.43 5.09
CA LEU A 47 6.84 -1.32 5.12
C LEU A 47 6.29 -0.61 3.87
N THR A 48 6.97 0.44 3.40
CA THR A 48 6.59 1.12 2.15
C THR A 48 6.72 0.18 0.95
N VAL A 49 7.81 -0.58 0.83
CA VAL A 49 8.01 -1.56 -0.26
C VAL A 49 6.94 -2.65 -0.23
N HIS A 50 6.65 -3.21 0.96
CA HIS A 50 5.55 -4.16 1.13
C HIS A 50 4.21 -3.55 0.70
N GLY A 51 3.98 -2.28 1.05
CA GLY A 51 2.78 -1.56 0.64
C GLY A 51 2.65 -1.38 -0.87
N LEU A 52 3.75 -1.07 -1.57
CA LEU A 52 3.77 -0.96 -3.03
C LEU A 52 3.46 -2.30 -3.71
N SER A 53 4.05 -3.40 -3.22
CA SER A 53 3.75 -4.75 -3.71
C SER A 53 2.27 -5.10 -3.49
N TYR A 54 1.74 -4.85 -2.29
CA TYR A 54 0.35 -5.11 -1.96
C TYR A 54 -0.63 -4.33 -2.85
N LEU A 55 -0.36 -3.03 -3.09
CA LEU A 55 -1.19 -2.19 -3.96
C LEU A 55 -1.22 -2.69 -5.41
N ARG A 56 -0.08 -3.19 -5.91
CA ARG A 56 0.01 -3.81 -7.25
C ARG A 56 -0.83 -5.08 -7.34
N GLU A 57 -0.81 -5.92 -6.31
CA GLU A 57 -1.64 -7.12 -6.26
C GLU A 57 -3.13 -6.78 -6.20
N LEU A 58 -3.50 -5.81 -5.36
CA LEU A 58 -4.85 -5.26 -5.26
C LEU A 58 -5.39 -4.77 -6.61
N ASP A 59 -4.57 -4.07 -7.38
CA ASP A 59 -4.93 -3.59 -8.71
C ASP A 59 -5.13 -4.73 -9.71
N ARG A 60 -4.25 -5.73 -9.69
CA ARG A 60 -4.38 -6.96 -10.51
C ARG A 60 -5.64 -7.74 -10.17
N GLU A 61 -5.96 -7.91 -8.89
CA GLU A 61 -7.20 -8.58 -8.45
C GLU A 61 -8.45 -7.88 -9.00
N ARG A 62 -8.40 -6.54 -9.12
CA ARG A 62 -9.51 -5.74 -9.64
C ARG A 62 -9.62 -5.84 -11.15
N ASP A 63 -8.50 -5.82 -11.86
CA ASP A 63 -8.42 -5.97 -13.31
C ASP A 63 -8.93 -7.35 -13.77
N LEU A 64 -8.58 -8.42 -13.04
CA LEU A 64 -9.06 -9.79 -13.32
C LEU A 64 -10.57 -9.98 -13.07
N ARG A 65 -11.20 -9.09 -12.29
CA ARG A 65 -12.61 -9.19 -11.90
C ARG A 65 -13.52 -8.31 -12.78
N ASN A 66 -12.95 -7.57 -13.73
CA ASN A 66 -13.65 -6.67 -14.64
C ASN A 66 -13.53 -7.16 -16.09
#